data_AF-A0A933T984-F1
#
_entry.id   AF-A0A933T984-F1
#
_cell.length_a   1.000
_cell.length_b   1.000
_cell.length_c   1.000
_cell.angle_alpha   90.00
_cell.angle_beta   90.00
_cell.angle_gamma   90.00
#
_symmetry.space_group_name_H-M   'P 1'
#
loop_
_entity.id
_entity.type
_entity.pdbx_description
1 polymer ?
#
loop_
_entity_poly.entity_id
_entity_poly.type
_entity_poly.pdbx_seq_one_letter_code
_entity_poly.pdbx_strand_id
1 'polypeptide(L)' 'MTRNITLYIKDILDNMHKATVFMEGMSYKKFLSDDKTSYAVVRCSEIIGEAAKNVPSDIRRKYPKIPWQKMAGMR' A
#
# COMPACT_ATOMS: atom_id res chain seq x y z
N MET A 1 14.63 9.15 -16.15
CA MET A 1 13.21 9.51 -16.29
C MET A 1 12.57 9.53 -14.91
N THR A 2 12.19 10.70 -14.41
CA THR A 2 11.52 10.85 -13.11
C THR A 2 10.08 10.34 -13.27
N ARG A 3 9.70 9.26 -12.58
CA ARG A 3 8.34 8.72 -12.61
C ARG A 3 7.37 9.82 -12.12
N ASN A 4 6.27 10.04 -12.83
CA ASN A 4 5.29 11.06 -12.45
C ASN A 4 4.72 10.72 -11.06
N ILE A 5 4.67 11.71 -10.15
CA ILE A 5 4.20 11.55 -8.77
C ILE A 5 2.82 10.90 -8.71
N THR A 6 1.95 11.24 -9.66
CA THR A 6 0.61 10.66 -9.78
C THR A 6 0.62 9.14 -9.91
N LEU A 7 1.67 8.55 -10.48
CA LEU A 7 1.83 7.09 -10.58
C LEU A 7 2.08 6.46 -9.20
N TYR A 8 2.88 7.09 -8.33
CA TYR A 8 3.07 6.58 -6.97
C TYR A 8 1.79 6.65 -6.16
N ILE A 9 1.03 7.74 -6.30
CA ILE A 9 -0.27 7.85 -5.63
C ILE A 9 -1.24 6.80 -6.16
N LYS A 10 -1.26 6.57 -7.47
CA LYS A 10 -2.07 5.51 -8.08
C LYS A 10 -1.65 4.13 -7.58
N ASP A 11 -0.36 3.83 -7.51
CA ASP A 11 0.15 2.55 -6.99
C ASP A 11 -0.32 2.31 -5.54
N ILE A 12 -0.31 3.35 -4.69
CA ILE A 12 -0.83 3.28 -3.32
C ILE A 12 -2.32 2.93 -3.33
N LEU A 13 -3.13 3.68 -4.08
CA LEU A 13 -4.59 3.51 -4.10
C LEU A 13 -5.01 2.15 -4.69
N ASP A 14 -4.38 1.75 -5.80
CA ASP A 14 -4.67 0.49 -6.48
C ASP A 14 -4.35 -0.71 -5.58
N ASN A 15 -3.24 -0.67 -4.83
CA ASN A 15 -2.85 -1.76 -3.94
C ASN A 15 -3.64 -1.77 -2.62
N MET A 16 -4.05 -0.60 -2.12
CA MET A 16 -5.01 -0.53 -1.01
C MET A 16 -6.32 -1.22 -1.40
N HIS A 17 -6.85 -0.89 -2.59
CA HIS A 17 -8.07 -1.50 -3.10
C HIS A 17 -7.93 -3.02 -3.27
N LYS A 18 -6.84 -3.49 -3.91
CA LYS A 18 -6.58 -4.93 -4.08
C LYS A 18 -6.52 -5.67 -2.75
N ALA A 19 -5.79 -5.14 -1.76
CA ALA A 19 -5.71 -5.75 -0.44
C ALA A 19 -7.10 -5.89 0.20
N THR A 20 -7.94 -4.86 0.10
CA THR A 20 -9.33 -4.92 0.59
C THR A 20 -10.16 -5.97 -0.14
N VAL A 21 -10.09 -6.02 -1.48
CA VAL A 21 -10.85 -6.99 -2.29
C VAL A 21 -10.41 -8.43 -2.00
N PHE A 22 -9.12 -8.69 -1.81
CA PHE A 22 -8.64 -10.04 -1.51
C PHE A 22 -9.16 -10.58 -0.17
N MET A 23 -9.40 -9.70 0.81
CA MET A 23 -9.90 -10.06 2.13
C MET A 23 -11.43 -10.01 2.23
N GLU A 24 -12.13 -9.55 1.18
CA GLU A 24 -13.58 -9.36 1.22
C GLU A 24 -14.32 -10.68 1.46
N GLY A 25 -15.23 -10.69 2.44
CA GLY A 25 -15.96 -11.90 2.83
C GLY A 25 -15.13 -12.98 3.51
N MET A 26 -13.82 -12.76 3.73
CA MET A 26 -12.98 -13.70 4.47
C MET A 26 -13.10 -13.47 5.98
N SER A 27 -13.24 -14.56 6.73
CA SER A 27 -13.02 -14.52 8.17
C SER A 27 -11.52 -14.50 8.47
N TYR A 28 -11.14 -13.99 9.64
CA TYR A 28 -9.76 -14.00 10.09
C TYR A 28 -9.12 -15.39 10.06
N LYS A 29 -9.86 -16.43 10.49
CA LYS A 29 -9.38 -17.81 10.45
C LYS A 29 -9.12 -18.31 9.02
N LYS A 30 -9.99 -17.95 8.07
CA LYS A 30 -9.79 -18.31 6.64
C LYS A 30 -8.58 -17.60 6.06
N PHE A 31 -8.40 -16.32 6.38
CA PHE A 31 -7.23 -15.54 5.95
C PHE A 31 -5.92 -16.16 6.46
N LEU A 32 -5.87 -16.52 7.74
CA LEU A 32 -4.67 -17.17 8.33
C LEU A 32 -4.35 -18.53 7.73
N SER A 33 -5.33 -19.25 7.19
CA SER A 33 -5.12 -20.56 6.55
C SER A 33 -4.89 -20.47 5.04
N ASP A 34 -5.03 -19.29 4.44
CA ASP A 34 -4.86 -19.06 3.00
C ASP A 34 -3.58 -18.27 2.74
N ASP A 35 -2.47 -19.00 2.65
CA ASP A 35 -1.15 -18.43 2.39
C ASP A 35 -1.13 -17.58 1.13
N LYS A 36 -1.84 -17.97 0.07
CA LYS A 36 -1.88 -17.21 -1.19
C LYS A 36 -2.45 -15.82 -0.95
N THR A 37 -3.57 -15.74 -0.23
CA THR A 37 -4.20 -14.45 0.07
C THR A 37 -3.35 -13.63 1.04
N SER A 38 -2.76 -14.27 2.05
CA SER A 38 -1.82 -13.62 2.97
C SER A 38 -0.63 -13.00 2.22
N TYR A 39 0.04 -13.76 1.36
CA TYR A 39 1.14 -13.27 0.53
C TYR A 39 0.71 -12.16 -0.42
N ALA A 40 -0.50 -12.23 -0.99
CA ALA A 40 -1.02 -11.18 -1.86
C ALA A 40 -1.24 -9.85 -1.10
N VAL A 41 -1.75 -9.91 0.12
CA VAL A 41 -1.95 -8.73 0.98
C VAL A 41 -0.63 -8.14 1.47
N VAL A 42 0.33 -8.99 1.86
CA VAL A 42 1.69 -8.55 2.20
C VAL A 42 2.32 -7.84 1.00
N ARG A 43 2.23 -8.42 -0.20
CA ARG A 43 2.78 -7.82 -1.43
C ARG A 43 2.16 -6.46 -1.75
N CYS A 44 0.84 -6.32 -1.58
CA CYS A 44 0.17 -5.02 -1.72
C CYS A 44 0.73 -4.00 -0.72
N SER A 45 0.98 -4.40 0.52
CA SER A 45 1.52 -3.54 1.58
C SER A 45 2.96 -3.09 1.30
N GLU A 46 3.81 -3.99 0.78
CA GLU A 46 5.16 -3.64 0.33
C GLU A 46 5.15 -2.59 -0.79
N ILE A 47 4.27 -2.75 -1.79
CA ILE A 47 4.15 -1.82 -2.91
C ILE A 47 3.66 -0.45 -2.42
N ILE A 48 2.69 -0.42 -1.51
CA ILE A 48 2.23 0.82 -0.86
C ILE A 48 3.40 1.52 -0.16
N GLY A 49 4.20 0.77 0.61
CA GLY A 49 5.33 1.33 1.33
C GLY A 49 6.42 1.88 0.41
N GLU A 50 6.75 1.14 -0.65
CA GLU A 50 7.73 1.59 -1.63
C GLU A 50 7.24 2.81 -2.41
N ALA A 51 5.98 2.83 -2.85
CA ALA A 51 5.40 3.99 -3.51
C ALA A 51 5.39 5.22 -2.59
N ALA A 52 5.04 5.05 -1.31
CA ALA A 52 5.02 6.13 -0.32
C ALA A 52 6.42 6.74 -0.06
N LYS A 53 7.49 5.93 -0.07
CA LYS A 53 8.88 6.43 0.03
C LYS A 53 9.27 7.31 -1.15
N ASN A 54 8.82 6.92 -2.34
CA ASN A 54 9.15 7.59 -3.58
C ASN A 54 8.33 8.87 -3.83
N VAL A 55 7.32 9.17 -3.01
CA VAL A 55 6.63 10.47 -3.04
C VAL A 55 7.60 11.58 -2.56
N PRO A 56 7.79 12.66 -3.35
CA PRO A 56 8.66 13.77 -2.98
C PRO A 56 8.31 14.41 -1.63
N SER A 57 9.34 14.90 -0.93
CA SER A 57 9.21 15.39 0.44
C SER A 57 8.34 16.66 0.55
N ASP A 58 8.37 17.51 -0.47
CA ASP A 58 7.53 18.69 -0.62
C ASP A 58 6.04 18.33 -0.69
N ILE A 59 5.67 17.29 -1.43
CA ILE A 59 4.29 16.77 -1.46
C ILE A 59 3.90 16.18 -0.10
N ARG A 60 4.78 15.37 0.52
CA ARG A 60 4.51 14.81 1.84
C ARG A 60 4.29 15.88 2.91
N ARG A 61 5.08 16.97 2.88
CA ARG A 61 4.91 18.14 3.74
C ARG A 61 3.62 18.91 3.46
N LYS A 62 3.18 18.98 2.19
CA LYS A 62 1.91 19.59 1.80
C LYS A 62 0.70 18.83 2.34
N TYR A 63 0.80 17.50 2.50
CA TYR A 63 -0.26 16.64 3.02
C TYR A 63 0.16 15.90 4.30
N PRO A 64 0.37 16.60 5.43
CA PRO A 64 0.93 16.00 6.64
C PRO A 64 -0.06 15.09 7.39
N LYS A 65 -1.36 15.19 7.09
CA LYS A 65 -2.40 14.31 7.66
C LYS A 65 -2.31 12.87 7.16
N ILE A 66 -1.69 12.66 6.00
CA ILE A 66 -1.46 11.32 5.46
C ILE A 66 -0.26 10.71 6.18
N PRO A 67 -0.34 9.47 6.69
CA PRO A 67 0.70 8.88 7.52
C PRO A 67 1.86 8.31 6.68
N TRP A 68 2.52 9.15 5.88
CA TRP A 68 3.56 8.76 4.93
C TRP A 68 4.67 7.91 5.54
N GLN A 69 5.14 8.25 6.75
CA GLN A 69 6.20 7.50 7.43
C GLN A 69 5.75 6.10 7.86
N LYS A 70 4.49 5.95 8.29
CA LYS A 70 3.94 4.64 8.64
C LYS A 70 3.79 3.76 7.40
N MET A 71 3.28 4.35 6.30
CA MET A 71 3.17 3.63 5.02
C MET A 71 4.55 3.19 4.51
N ALA A 72 5.54 4.09 4.50
CA ALA A 72 6.92 3.76 4.11
C ALA A 72 7.58 2.67 4.98
N GLY A 73 7.07 2.45 6.20
CA GLY A 73 7.53 1.40 7.10
C GLY A 73 6.92 0.02 6.84
N MET A 74 5.92 -0.10 5.96
CA MET A 74 5.30 -1.38 5.61
C MET A 74 6.30 -2.25 4.85
N ARG A 75 6.56 -3.45 5.37
CA ARG A 75 7.45 -4.50 4.83
C ARG A 75 6.88 -5.85 5.23
#